data_AF-M5CGF7-F1
#
_entry.id   AF-M5CGF7-F1
#
_cell.length_a   1.000
_cell.length_b   1.000
_cell.length_c   1.000
_cell.angle_alpha   90.00
_cell.angle_beta   90.00
_cell.angle_gamma   90.00
#
_symmetry.space_group_name_H-M   'P 1'
#
loop_
_entity.id
_entity.type
_entity.pdbx_description
1 polymer ?
#
loop_
_entity_poly.entity_id
_entity_poly.type
_entity_poly.pdbx_seq_one_letter_code
_entity_poly.pdbx_strand_id
1 'polypeptide(L)' 'MVNFHDSIPESFIPWINEQHCFWVATAPLSADGHVNVSPKGMTGTFKLLGPNACFYQDLSGSGVETISHLRENKRITIM' A
#
# COMPACT_ATOMS: atom_id res chain seq x y z
N MET A 1 -1.68 -5.16 23.06
CA MET A 1 -1.14 -3.82 22.80
C MET A 1 -0.52 -3.86 21.42
N VAL A 2 -0.76 -2.86 20.57
CA VAL A 2 -0.15 -2.81 19.23
C VAL A 2 1.33 -2.46 19.35
N ASN A 3 2.18 -3.12 18.55
CA ASN A 3 3.61 -2.81 18.48
C ASN A 3 3.86 -1.95 17.24
N PHE A 4 4.56 -0.83 17.42
CA PHE A 4 5.02 0.02 16.33
C PHE A 4 6.50 -0.27 16.06
N HIS A 5 6.86 -0.31 14.79
CA HIS A 5 8.23 -0.53 14.34
C HIS A 5 8.64 0.62 13.41
N ASP A 6 9.84 1.16 13.60
CA ASP A 6 10.37 2.22 12.72
C ASP A 6 10.76 1.68 11.33
N SER A 7 11.01 0.37 11.23
CA SER A 7 11.40 -0.35 10.02
C SER A 7 10.78 -1.74 10.00
N ILE A 8 10.64 -2.35 8.82
CA ILE A 8 10.16 -3.73 8.68
C ILE A 8 11.16 -4.68 9.35
N PRO A 9 10.76 -5.45 10.38
CA PRO A 9 11.63 -6.46 10.99
C PRO A 9 12.04 -7.51 9.96
N GLU A 10 13.31 -7.94 9.98
CA GLU A 10 13.82 -8.97 9.07
C GLU A 10 13.01 -10.27 9.13
N SER A 11 12.47 -10.61 10.31
CA SER A 11 11.63 -11.78 10.52
C SER A 11 10.29 -11.72 9.77
N PHE A 12 9.82 -10.54 9.37
CA PHE A 12 8.56 -10.38 8.64
C PHE A 12 8.73 -10.47 7.12
N ILE A 13 9.95 -10.26 6.61
CA ILE A 13 10.24 -10.23 5.17
C ILE A 13 9.79 -11.51 4.45
N PRO A 14 10.06 -12.74 4.96
CA PRO A 14 9.60 -13.97 4.29
C PRO A 14 8.08 -13.98 4.12
N TRP A 15 7.34 -13.64 5.19
CA TRP A 15 5.88 -13.60 5.16
C TRP A 15 5.36 -12.55 4.17
N ILE A 16 5.94 -11.34 4.16
CA ILE A 16 5.54 -10.28 3.21
C ILE A 16 5.73 -10.73 1.75
N ASN A 17 6.84 -11.41 1.45
CA ASN A 17 7.14 -11.86 0.09
C ASN A 17 6.23 -13.01 -0.40
N GLU A 18 5.58 -13.73 0.52
CA GLU A 18 4.62 -14.79 0.19
C GLU A 18 3.20 -14.27 -0.06
N GLN A 19 2.94 -12.97 0.15
CA GLN A 19 1.60 -12.41 -0.03
C GLN A 19 1.20 -12.35 -1.51
N HIS A 20 0.25 -13.20 -1.90
CA HIS A 20 -0.40 -13.15 -3.22
C HIS A 20 -1.46 -12.06 -3.32
N CYS A 21 -1.92 -11.53 -2.20
CA CYS A 21 -2.92 -10.47 -2.13
C CYS A 21 -2.59 -9.55 -0.96
N PHE A 22 -2.79 -8.25 -1.15
CA PHE A 22 -2.60 -7.20 -0.16
C PHE A 22 -3.61 -6.08 -0.41
N TRP A 23 -3.83 -5.20 0.55
CA TRP A 23 -4.75 -4.08 0.44
C TRP A 23 -4.01 -2.76 0.39
N VAL A 24 -4.49 -1.89 -0.49
CA VAL A 24 -4.02 -0.50 -0.57
C VAL A 24 -5.14 0.40 -0.11
N ALA A 25 -4.85 1.22 0.89
CA ALA A 25 -5.75 2.23 1.41
C ALA A 25 -5.21 3.63 1.14
N THR A 26 -6.07 4.51 0.61
CA THR A 26 -5.79 5.93 0.38
C THR A 26 -7.02 6.76 0.72
N ALA A 27 -6.84 8.03 1.02
CA ALA A 27 -7.92 8.96 1.30
C ALA A 27 -7.61 10.34 0.69
N PRO A 28 -8.64 11.09 0.23
CA PRO A 28 -8.47 12.46 -0.23
C PRO A 28 -8.21 13.42 0.94
N LEU A 29 -7.84 14.68 0.65
CA LEU A 29 -7.77 15.76 1.65
C LEU A 29 -9.15 16.27 2.07
N SER A 30 -10.15 16.14 1.19
CA SER A 30 -11.52 16.54 1.51
C SER A 30 -12.07 15.70 2.66
N ALA A 31 -12.63 16.37 3.67
CA ALA A 31 -13.27 15.71 4.81
C ALA A 31 -14.53 14.91 4.41
N ASP A 32 -15.18 15.31 3.32
CA ASP A 32 -16.38 14.64 2.79
C ASP A 32 -16.06 13.59 1.72
N GLY A 33 -14.78 13.40 1.40
CA GLY A 33 -14.33 12.40 0.42
C GLY A 33 -14.30 10.98 0.99
N HIS A 34 -14.32 9.99 0.11
CA HIS A 34 -14.33 8.58 0.53
C HIS A 34 -12.93 8.00 0.65
N VAL A 35 -12.73 7.15 1.65
CA VAL A 35 -11.54 6.30 1.74
C VAL A 35 -11.65 5.20 0.68
N ASN A 36 -10.64 5.08 -0.18
CA ASN A 36 -10.54 3.97 -1.10
C ASN A 36 -9.69 2.85 -0.48
N VAL A 37 -10.25 1.65 -0.39
CA VAL A 37 -9.55 0.43 0.05
C VAL A 37 -9.77 -0.64 -1.00
N SER A 38 -8.69 -1.12 -1.63
CA SER A 38 -8.80 -2.08 -2.73
C SER A 38 -7.84 -3.26 -2.54
N PRO A 39 -8.29 -4.51 -2.77
CA PRO A 39 -7.39 -5.65 -2.86
C PRO A 39 -6.53 -5.54 -4.13
N LYS A 40 -5.27 -5.91 -4.02
CA LYS A 40 -4.25 -5.96 -5.07
C LYS A 40 -3.58 -7.32 -4.96
N GLY A 41 -3.14 -7.92 -6.06
CA GLY A 41 -2.58 -9.28 -6.01
C GLY A 41 -1.92 -9.77 -7.28
N MET A 42 -1.40 -8.85 -8.09
CA MET A 42 -0.70 -9.21 -9.32
C MET A 42 0.79 -9.46 -9.00
N THR A 43 1.32 -10.61 -9.40
CA THR A 43 2.73 -10.94 -9.16
C THR A 43 3.65 -9.86 -9.70
N GLY A 44 4.59 -9.40 -8.86
CA GLY A 44 5.60 -8.41 -9.24
C GLY A 44 5.18 -6.95 -9.09
N THR A 45 3.95 -6.65 -8.67
CA THR A 45 3.51 -5.25 -8.43
C THR A 45 3.82 -4.73 -7.03
N PHE A 46 4.35 -5.57 -6.14
CA PHE A 46 4.87 -5.16 -4.83
C PHE A 46 6.20 -5.85 -4.56
N LYS A 47 7.21 -5.10 -4.13
CA LYS A 47 8.54 -5.61 -3.76
C LYS A 47 9.15 -4.78 -2.64
N LEU A 48 9.79 -5.41 -1.67
CA LEU A 48 10.64 -4.70 -0.72
C LEU A 48 11.96 -4.30 -1.40
N LEU A 49 12.38 -3.05 -1.21
CA LEU A 49 13.68 -2.53 -1.67
C LEU A 49 14.68 -2.42 -0.50
N GLY A 50 14.17 -2.50 0.73
CA GLY A 50 14.94 -2.45 1.98
C GLY A 50 13.99 -2.37 3.18
N PRO A 51 14.51 -2.19 4.40
CA PRO A 51 13.70 -2.20 5.62
C PRO A 51 12.74 -1.00 5.75
N ASN A 52 12.94 0.06 4.96
CA ASN A 52 12.13 1.29 4.97
C ASN A 52 11.66 1.73 3.57
N ALA A 53 11.81 0.86 2.57
CA ALA A 53 11.48 1.20 1.19
C ALA A 53 10.86 0.01 0.47
N CYS A 54 9.82 0.28 -0.31
CA CYS A 54 9.19 -0.70 -1.17
C CYS A 54 8.90 -0.08 -2.54
N PHE A 55 8.77 -0.94 -3.53
CA PHE A 55 8.21 -0.65 -4.84
C PHE A 55 6.76 -1.11 -4.85
N TYR A 56 5.87 -0.23 -5.30
CA TYR A 56 4.47 -0.56 -5.56
C TYR A 56 4.09 -0.03 -6.95
N GLN A 57 3.52 -0.91 -7.78
CA GLN A 57 2.95 -0.57 -9.07
C GLN A 57 1.43 -0.64 -9.00
N ASP A 58 0.79 0.53 -9.13
CA ASP A 58 -0.65 0.56 -9.30
C ASP A 58 -1.06 0.15 -10.73
N LEU A 59 -2.25 -0.39 -10.84
CA LEU A 59 -2.81 -0.87 -12.10
C LEU A 59 -4.00 0.01 -12.49
N SER A 60 -4.22 0.15 -13.80
CA SER A 60 -5.37 0.88 -14.32
C SER A 60 -6.68 0.11 -14.10
N GLY A 61 -7.78 0.85 -13.92
CA GLY A 61 -9.12 0.30 -13.81
C GLY A 61 -10.15 1.42 -13.65
N SER A 62 -11.44 1.10 -13.78
CA SER A 62 -12.53 2.09 -13.69
C SER A 62 -12.68 2.75 -12.32
N GLY A 63 -12.09 2.19 -11.26
CA GLY A 63 -12.08 2.73 -9.89
C GLY A 63 -10.68 3.08 -9.37
N VAL A 64 -9.76 3.52 -10.22
CA VAL A 64 -8.37 3.85 -9.82
C VAL A 64 -8.28 5.20 -9.09
N GLU A 65 -8.79 5.27 -7.87
CA GLU A 65 -8.72 6.49 -7.04
C GLU A 65 -7.38 6.68 -6.33
N THR A 66 -6.62 5.60 -6.13
CA THR A 66 -5.30 5.62 -5.48
C THR A 66 -4.37 6.68 -6.08
N ILE A 67 -4.26 6.75 -7.41
CA ILE A 67 -3.40 7.73 -8.08
C ILE A 67 -3.90 9.18 -7.89
N SER A 68 -5.22 9.39 -7.81
CA SER A 68 -5.80 10.71 -7.58
C SER A 68 -5.44 11.22 -6.19
N HIS A 69 -5.62 10.40 -5.15
CA HIS A 69 -5.22 10.74 -3.77
C HIS A 69 -3.71 10.93 -3.64
N LEU A 70 -2.91 10.07 -4.27
CA LEU A 70 -1.45 10.17 -4.22
C LEU A 70 -0.91 11.44 -4.88
N ARG A 71 -1.50 11.87 -6.01
CA ARG A 71 -1.13 13.14 -6.66
C ARG A 71 -1.44 14.35 -5.79
N GLU A 72 -2.52 14.27 -5.02
CA GLU A 72 -2.93 15.33 -4.10
C GLU A 72 -2.05 15.38 -2.84
N ASN A 73 -1.89 14.25 -2.13
CA ASN A 73 -1.35 14.27 -0.76
C ASN A 73 -0.20 13.29 -0.48
N LYS A 74 0.13 12.39 -1.42
CA LYS A 74 1.26 11.46 -1.33
C LYS A 74 1.22 10.49 -0.14
N ARG A 75 0.04 10.21 0.44
CA ARG A 75 -0.13 9.27 1.56
C ARG A 75 -0.78 7.97 1.09
N ILE A 76 -0.23 6.85 1.58
CA ILE A 76 -0.69 5.49 1.26
C ILE A 76 -0.41 4.56 2.43
N THR A 77 -1.34 3.64 2.69
CA THR A 77 -1.13 2.50 3.59
C THR A 77 -1.23 1.22 2.77
N ILE A 78 -0.26 0.32 2.96
CA ILE A 78 -0.22 -1.02 2.37
C ILE A 78 -0.37 -2.03 3.50
N MET A 79 -1.27 -3.00 3.33
CA MET A 79 -1.65 -3.97 4.36
C MET A 79 -1.64 -5.39 3.82
#